data_AF-A0A7C1SDF3-F1
#
_entry.id   AF-A0A7C1SDF3-F1
#
_cell.length_a   1.000
_cell.length_b   1.000
_cell.length_c   1.000
_cell.angle_alpha   90.00
_cell.angle_beta   90.00
_cell.angle_gamma   90.00
#
_symmetry.space_group_name_H-M   'P 1'
#
loop_
_entity.id
_entity.type
_entity.pdbx_description
1 polymer ?
#
loop_
_entity_poly.entity_id
_entity_poly.type
_entity_poly.pdbx_seq_one_letter_code
_entity_poly.pdbx_strand_id
1 'polypeptide(L)'
;MHANAQQDFSKYKWRNRILLFSATSLNEESFTAQFKSFLDSPKKLDDRNLILLTLIKGRVYDKDLKPVSNYDAAALRKKYDMNASFSGLVLIGKDGGAKLKKNFPVEPKVIFEAIDQMPMRQKEMRENIDD
;
A
#
# COMPACT_ATOMS: atom_id res chain seq x y z
N MET A 1 9.71 23.27 17.74
CA MET A 1 8.59 23.06 16.80
C MET A 1 8.73 21.65 16.23
N HIS A 2 7.93 20.69 16.69
CA HIS A 2 7.96 19.35 16.11
C HIS A 2 7.09 19.35 14.85
N ALA A 3 7.68 19.03 13.71
CA ALA A 3 6.89 18.66 12.54
C ALA A 3 5.98 17.49 12.96
N ASN A 4 4.66 17.66 12.84
CA ASN A 4 3.70 16.62 13.17
C ASN A 4 3.89 15.45 12.18
N ALA A 5 4.54 14.38 12.62
CA ALA A 5 4.70 13.17 11.82
C ALA A 5 3.36 12.44 11.70
N GLN A 6 3.03 11.98 10.49
CA GLN A 6 1.82 11.24 10.21
C GLN A 6 1.97 9.80 10.69
N GLN A 7 1.12 9.39 11.62
CA GLN A 7 1.09 8.03 12.18
C GLN A 7 0.18 7.09 11.38
N ASP A 8 -0.46 7.61 10.34
CA ASP A 8 -1.29 6.87 9.42
C ASP A 8 -1.27 7.50 8.02
N PHE A 9 -2.12 7.00 7.13
CA PHE A 9 -2.24 7.51 5.78
C PHE A 9 -3.47 8.41 5.58
N SER A 10 -3.84 9.21 6.58
CA SER A 10 -5.10 9.98 6.56
C SER A 10 -5.32 10.84 5.32
N LYS A 11 -4.26 11.36 4.68
CA LYS A 11 -4.38 12.16 3.44
C LYS A 11 -4.95 11.38 2.25
N TYR A 12 -4.89 10.05 2.31
CA TYR A 12 -5.40 9.14 1.28
C TYR A 12 -6.75 8.54 1.63
N LYS A 13 -7.23 8.70 2.87
CA LYS A 13 -8.55 8.19 3.29
C LYS A 13 -9.64 8.72 2.36
N TRP A 14 -10.60 7.86 2.08
CA TRP A 14 -11.74 8.07 1.19
C TRP A 14 -11.40 8.31 -0.29
N ARG A 15 -10.11 8.47 -0.63
CA ARG A 15 -9.65 8.75 -2.01
C ARG A 15 -8.91 7.58 -2.64
N ASN A 16 -7.99 6.97 -1.90
CA ASN A 16 -7.07 5.97 -2.41
C ASN A 16 -6.98 4.75 -1.49
N ARG A 17 -6.75 3.60 -2.11
CA ARG A 17 -6.27 2.38 -1.44
C ARG A 17 -4.75 2.42 -1.45
N ILE A 18 -4.10 1.80 -0.47
CA ILE A 18 -2.63 1.79 -0.39
C ILE A 18 -2.17 0.34 -0.37
N LEU A 19 -1.22 0.02 -1.23
CA LEU A 19 -0.42 -1.18 -1.12
C LEU A 19 0.91 -0.79 -0.48
N LEU A 20 1.04 -1.10 0.82
CA LEU A 20 2.23 -0.79 1.60
C LEU A 20 3.17 -1.98 1.59
N PHE A 21 4.32 -1.84 0.95
CA PHE A 21 5.39 -2.83 0.97
C PHE A 21 6.25 -2.62 2.21
N SER A 22 6.74 -3.69 2.79
CA SER A 22 7.77 -3.68 3.84
C SER A 22 8.86 -4.66 3.45
N ALA A 23 10.10 -4.23 3.65
CA ALA A 23 11.30 -5.01 3.39
C ALA A 23 12.42 -4.51 4.31
N THR A 24 13.55 -5.22 4.31
CA THR A 24 14.73 -4.83 5.09
C THR A 24 15.63 -3.85 4.32
N SER A 25 15.57 -3.88 2.99
CA SER A 25 16.37 -3.06 2.07
C SER A 25 15.64 -2.83 0.73
N LEU A 26 15.91 -1.70 0.07
CA LEU A 26 15.38 -1.43 -1.29
C LEU A 26 15.98 -2.35 -2.35
N ASN A 27 17.14 -2.94 -2.06
CA ASN A 27 17.84 -3.85 -2.96
C ASN A 27 17.51 -5.33 -2.67
N GLU A 28 16.58 -5.60 -1.75
CA GLU A 28 16.12 -6.95 -1.48
C GLU A 28 15.44 -7.51 -2.75
N GLU A 29 15.90 -8.66 -3.24
CA GLU A 29 15.45 -9.21 -4.53
C GLU A 29 13.95 -9.53 -4.53
N SER A 30 13.45 -10.13 -3.45
CA SER A 30 12.03 -10.42 -3.25
C SER A 30 11.18 -9.14 -3.31
N PHE A 31 11.62 -8.06 -2.67
CA PHE A 31 10.97 -6.75 -2.73
C PHE A 31 11.01 -6.19 -4.15
N THR A 32 12.17 -6.19 -4.80
CA THR A 32 12.35 -5.62 -6.15
C THR A 32 11.46 -6.34 -7.16
N ALA A 33 11.47 -7.67 -7.13
CA ALA A 33 10.62 -8.49 -7.99
C ALA A 33 9.13 -8.25 -7.72
N GLN A 34 8.74 -8.23 -6.43
CA GLN A 34 7.36 -7.96 -6.06
C GLN A 34 6.91 -6.58 -6.50
N PHE A 35 7.67 -5.53 -6.19
CA PHE A 35 7.34 -4.15 -6.49
C PHE A 35 7.19 -3.93 -8.00
N LYS A 36 8.11 -4.49 -8.80
CA LYS A 36 8.05 -4.45 -10.26
C LYS A 36 6.78 -5.11 -10.82
N SER A 37 6.37 -6.27 -10.29
CA SER A 37 5.16 -6.97 -10.76
C SER A 37 3.87 -6.13 -10.66
N PHE A 38 3.82 -5.14 -9.76
CA PHE A 38 2.70 -4.20 -9.68
C PHE A 38 2.86 -3.01 -10.63
N LEU A 39 4.10 -2.52 -10.80
CA LEU A 39 4.41 -1.43 -11.73
C LEU A 39 4.15 -1.81 -13.19
N ASP A 40 4.26 -3.08 -13.54
CA ASP A 40 3.99 -3.60 -14.90
C ASP A 40 2.49 -3.54 -15.29
N SER A 41 1.59 -3.08 -14.40
CA SER A 41 0.15 -2.98 -14.65
C SER A 41 -0.46 -1.66 -14.17
N PRO A 42 0.00 -0.48 -14.65
CA PRO A 42 -0.40 0.83 -14.12
C PRO A 42 -1.91 1.06 -14.22
N LYS A 43 -2.54 0.69 -15.34
CA LYS A 43 -4.00 0.79 -15.52
C LYS A 43 -4.78 0.03 -14.44
N LYS A 44 -4.32 -1.17 -14.04
CA LYS A 44 -5.00 -1.96 -12.99
C LYS A 44 -4.89 -1.31 -11.61
N LEU A 45 -3.81 -0.57 -11.35
CA LEU A 45 -3.65 0.23 -10.14
C LEU A 45 -4.60 1.43 -10.16
N ASP A 46 -4.61 2.16 -11.28
CA ASP A 46 -5.42 3.37 -11.46
C ASP A 46 -6.92 3.09 -11.37
N ASP A 47 -7.41 2.05 -12.06
CA ASP A 47 -8.82 1.61 -12.04
C ASP A 47 -9.33 1.27 -10.62
N ARG A 48 -8.40 1.05 -9.67
CA ARG A 48 -8.69 0.70 -8.27
C ARG A 48 -8.29 1.80 -7.30
N ASN A 49 -7.87 2.96 -7.78
CA ASN A 49 -7.31 4.07 -7.00
C ASN A 49 -6.19 3.59 -6.05
N LEU A 50 -5.38 2.63 -6.48
CA LEU A 50 -4.37 1.97 -5.66
C LEU A 50 -3.03 2.68 -5.81
N ILE A 51 -2.47 3.17 -4.71
CA ILE A 51 -1.12 3.75 -4.67
C ILE A 51 -0.13 2.77 -4.04
N LEU A 52 1.10 2.79 -4.51
CA LEU A 52 2.19 1.98 -3.97
C LEU A 52 3.03 2.85 -3.03
N LEU A 53 3.25 2.37 -1.81
CA LEU A 53 4.16 2.97 -0.84
C LEU A 53 5.06 1.89 -0.27
N THR A 54 6.29 2.22 0.09
CA THR A 54 7.25 1.27 0.64
C THR A 54 7.76 1.77 1.98
N LEU A 55 7.76 0.93 3.01
CA LEU A 55 8.27 1.24 4.34
C LEU A 55 9.48 0.36 4.64
N ILE A 56 10.67 0.97 4.70
CA ILE A 56 11.92 0.27 4.96
C ILE A 56 12.61 0.95 6.12
N LYS A 57 12.96 0.15 7.13
CA LYS A 57 13.51 0.61 8.42
C LYS A 57 12.61 1.71 9.02
N GLY A 58 13.06 2.96 8.96
CA GLY A 58 12.39 4.15 9.50
C GLY A 58 11.90 5.15 8.47
N ARG A 59 11.80 4.78 7.19
CA ARG A 59 11.47 5.72 6.11
C ARG A 59 10.40 5.13 5.19
N VAL A 60 9.52 6.01 4.72
CA VAL A 60 8.49 5.70 3.71
C VAL A 60 8.95 6.26 2.37
N TYR A 61 8.68 5.51 1.30
CA TYR A 61 9.01 5.83 -0.07
C TYR A 61 7.76 5.75 -0.93
N ASP A 62 7.70 6.58 -1.98
CA ASP A 62 6.62 6.54 -2.97
C ASP A 62 6.88 5.47 -4.07
N LYS A 63 6.01 5.46 -5.09
CA LYS A 63 6.09 4.54 -6.23
C LYS A 63 7.40 4.66 -7.04
N ASP A 64 8.06 5.82 -6.97
CA ASP A 64 9.32 6.12 -7.65
C ASP A 64 10.53 5.88 -6.71
N LEU A 65 10.29 5.24 -5.57
CA LEU A 65 11.25 5.00 -4.49
C LEU A 65 11.90 6.28 -3.96
N LYS A 66 11.20 7.42 -4.05
CA LYS A 66 11.64 8.68 -3.45
C LYS A 66 11.16 8.77 -2.01
N PRO A 67 12.02 9.22 -1.08
CA PRO A 67 11.64 9.33 0.32
C PRO A 67 10.53 10.37 0.48
N VAL A 68 9.44 9.97 1.10
CA VAL A 68 8.36 10.88 1.52
C VAL A 68 8.51 11.21 2.98
N SER A 69 8.56 12.50 3.27
CA SER A 69 8.72 13.03 4.64
C SER A 69 7.38 12.98 5.41
N ASN A 70 7.46 13.27 6.70
CA ASN A 70 6.30 13.39 7.60
C ASN A 70 5.54 12.09 7.85
N TYR A 71 6.22 10.93 7.88
CA TYR A 71 5.64 9.69 8.38
C TYR A 71 6.41 9.17 9.58
N ASP A 72 5.68 8.73 10.60
CA ASP A 72 6.23 7.96 11.71
C ASP A 72 6.21 6.47 11.33
N ALA A 73 7.33 5.98 10.83
CA ALA A 73 7.46 4.59 10.39
C ALA A 73 7.24 3.58 11.53
N ALA A 74 7.61 3.92 12.77
CA ALA A 74 7.40 3.04 13.92
C ALA A 74 5.91 2.95 14.26
N ALA A 75 5.20 4.08 14.26
CA ALA A 75 3.76 4.11 14.45
C ALA A 75 3.01 3.36 13.34
N LEU A 76 3.41 3.55 12.07
CA LEU A 76 2.84 2.82 10.93
C LEU A 76 3.05 1.30 11.04
N ARG A 77 4.27 0.88 11.40
CA ARG A 77 4.58 -0.54 11.65
C ARG A 77 3.67 -1.11 12.73
N LYS A 78 3.54 -0.44 13.86
CA LYS A 78 2.64 -0.85 14.96
C LYS A 78 1.18 -0.92 14.49
N LYS A 79 0.70 0.12 13.80
CA LYS A 79 -0.69 0.23 13.34
C LYS A 79 -1.10 -0.90 12.40
N TYR A 80 -0.19 -1.31 11.53
CA TYR A 80 -0.44 -2.35 10.52
C TYR A 80 0.19 -3.70 10.89
N ASP A 81 0.55 -3.89 12.16
CA ASP A 81 1.11 -5.13 12.72
C ASP A 81 2.37 -5.63 11.98
N MET A 82 3.18 -4.73 11.42
CA MET A 82 4.41 -5.08 10.72
C MET A 82 5.58 -5.02 11.68
N ASN A 83 6.14 -6.18 12.07
CA ASN A 83 7.38 -6.21 12.82
C ASN A 83 8.58 -5.72 11.96
N ALA A 84 9.75 -5.54 12.58
CA ALA A 84 10.93 -4.99 11.89
C ALA A 84 11.49 -5.91 10.80
N SER A 85 11.26 -7.22 10.91
CA SER A 85 11.70 -8.26 9.96
C SER A 85 10.64 -8.62 8.92
N PHE A 86 9.47 -7.97 8.93
CA PHE A 86 8.38 -8.28 8.01
C PHE A 86 8.79 -7.92 6.58
N SER A 87 8.86 -8.94 5.72
CA SER A 87 9.09 -8.82 4.29
C SER A 87 7.82 -9.26 3.54
N GLY A 88 7.08 -8.28 3.04
CA GLY A 88 5.72 -8.51 2.56
C GLY A 88 4.99 -7.21 2.20
N LEU A 89 3.68 -7.34 2.01
CA LEU A 89 2.79 -6.23 1.72
C LEU A 89 1.56 -6.20 2.63
N VAL A 90 1.00 -5.02 2.79
CA VAL A 90 -0.29 -4.77 3.44
C VAL A 90 -1.17 -3.97 2.48
N LEU A 91 -2.35 -4.50 2.17
CA LEU A 91 -3.40 -3.75 1.49
C LEU A 91 -4.18 -2.96 2.53
N ILE A 92 -4.27 -1.65 2.34
CA ILE A 92 -5.00 -0.72 3.20
C ILE A 92 -6.15 -0.13 2.38
N GLY A 93 -7.36 -0.20 2.93
CA GLY A 93 -8.58 0.29 2.28
C GLY A 93 -8.67 1.83 2.28
N LYS A 94 -9.66 2.35 1.55
CA LYS A 94 -10.00 3.80 1.57
C LYS A 94 -10.45 4.26 2.96
N ASP A 95 -10.92 3.37 3.82
CA ASP A 95 -11.24 3.66 5.23
C ASP A 95 -9.98 3.79 6.12
N GLY A 96 -8.79 3.46 5.59
CA GLY A 96 -7.52 3.48 6.31
C GLY A 96 -7.25 2.22 7.13
N GLY A 97 -8.14 1.22 7.08
CA GLY A 97 -7.96 -0.07 7.75
C GLY A 97 -7.17 -1.07 6.92
N ALA A 98 -6.38 -1.94 7.57
CA ALA A 98 -5.75 -3.08 6.90
C ALA A 98 -6.82 -4.07 6.42
N LYS A 99 -6.69 -4.53 5.17
CA LYS A 99 -7.59 -5.46 4.51
C LYS A 99 -6.95 -6.81 4.25
N LEU A 100 -5.65 -6.80 3.95
CA LEU A 100 -4.86 -7.99 3.71
C LEU A 100 -3.42 -7.72 4.13
N LYS A 101 -2.74 -8.72 4.68
CA LYS A 101 -1.31 -8.71 4.98
C LYS A 101 -0.73 -10.05 4.54
N LYS A 102 0.30 -10.03 3.69
CA LYS A 102 0.95 -11.26 3.17
C LYS A 102 2.46 -11.07 3.05
N ASN A 103 3.21 -12.13 3.28
CA ASN A 103 4.64 -12.20 2.98
C ASN A 103 4.83 -12.34 1.47
N PHE A 104 6.00 -11.93 0.96
CA PHE A 104 6.36 -12.19 -0.44
C PHE A 104 6.62 -13.68 -0.71
N PRO A 105 6.46 -14.17 -1.95
CA PRO A 105 5.83 -13.47 -3.09
C PRO A 105 4.30 -13.52 -3.04
N VAL A 106 3.66 -12.56 -3.68
CA VAL A 106 2.21 -12.42 -3.81
C VAL A 106 1.89 -12.09 -5.26
N GLU A 107 1.06 -12.90 -5.91
CA GLU A 107 0.59 -12.55 -7.26
C GLU A 107 -0.26 -11.26 -7.23
N PRO A 108 -0.01 -10.27 -8.10
CA PRO A 108 -0.80 -9.04 -8.14
C PRO A 108 -2.31 -9.29 -8.28
N LYS A 109 -2.68 -10.35 -8.99
CA LYS A 109 -4.07 -10.78 -9.16
C LYS A 109 -4.79 -11.00 -7.81
N VAL A 110 -4.12 -11.62 -6.83
CA VAL A 110 -4.67 -11.85 -5.49
C VAL A 110 -5.04 -10.53 -4.81
N ILE A 111 -4.23 -9.48 -4.99
CA ILE A 111 -4.52 -8.15 -4.43
C ILE A 111 -5.69 -7.49 -5.16
N PHE A 112 -5.71 -7.56 -6.49
CA PHE A 112 -6.79 -6.97 -7.28
C PHE A 112 -8.14 -7.63 -7.00
N GLU A 113 -8.18 -8.96 -6.91
CA GLU A 113 -9.38 -9.70 -6.55
C GLU A 113 -9.84 -9.37 -5.12
N ALA A 114 -8.91 -9.30 -4.16
CA ALA A 114 -9.24 -8.86 -2.80
C ALA A 114 -9.84 -7.44 -2.79
N ILE A 115 -9.38 -6.55 -3.67
CA ILE A 115 -9.94 -5.21 -3.83
C ILE A 115 -11.34 -5.25 -4.42
N ASP A 116 -11.54 -6.02 -5.49
CA ASP A 116 -12.81 -6.09 -6.22
C ASP A 116 -13.94 -6.74 -5.40
N GLN A 117 -13.61 -7.54 -4.39
CA GLN A 117 -14.57 -8.05 -3.41
C GLN A 117 -14.93 -7.06 -2.29
N MET A 118 -14.30 -5.88 -2.21
CA MET A 118 -14.64 -4.90 -1.19
C MET A 118 -15.94 -4.15 -1.53
N PRO A 119 -16.87 -3.94 -0.57
CA PRO A 119 -18.15 -3.28 -0.83
C PRO A 119 -18.04 -1.89 -1.47
N MET A 120 -17.09 -1.07 -1.01
CA MET A 120 -16.82 0.24 -1.62
C MET A 120 -16.39 0.10 -3.09
N ARG A 121 -15.58 -0.91 -3.42
CA ARG A 121 -15.14 -1.15 -4.79
C ARG A 121 -16.30 -1.61 -5.68
N GLN A 122 -17.16 -2.48 -5.17
CA GLN A 122 -18.37 -2.91 -5.88
C GLN A 122 -19.32 -1.73 -6.14
N LYS A 123 -19.45 -0.79 -5.20
CA LYS A 123 -20.21 0.44 -5.40
C LYS A 123 -19.60 1.32 -6.50
N GLU A 124 -18.29 1.57 -6.46
CA GLU A 124 -17.56 2.31 -7.52
C GLU A 124 -17.77 1.68 -8.91
N MET A 125 -17.74 0.34 -8.99
CA MET A 125 -17.96 -0.36 -10.26
C MET A 125 -19.39 -0.20 -10.79
N ARG A 126 -20.39 -0.10 -9.91
CA ARG A 126 -21.78 0.14 -10.32
C ARG A 126 -21.97 1.57 -10.80
N GLU A 127 -21.45 2.54 -10.06
CA GLU A 127 -21.54 3.97 -10.40
C GLU A 127 -20.86 4.26 -11.76
N ASN A 128 -19.73 3.63 -12.05
CA ASN A 128 -19.01 3.82 -13.33
C ASN A 128 -19.67 3.11 -14.54
N ILE A 129 -20.69 2.25 -14.34
CA ILE A 129 -21.44 1.61 -15.44
C ILE A 129 -22.60 2.50 -15.89
N ASP A 130 -23.02 3.44 -15.04
CA ASP A 130 -24.17 4.31 -15.27
C ASP A 130 -23.79 5.67 -15.91
N ASP A 131 -22.50 5.88 -16.24
CA ASP A 131 -21.94 7.03 -16.99
C ASP A 131 -21.55 6.63 -18.42
#